data_AF-A0A2V8QJV0-F1
#
_entry.id   AF-A0A2V8QJV0-F1
#
_cell.length_a   1.000
_cell.length_b   1.000
_cell.length_c   1.000
_cell.angle_alpha   90.00
_cell.angle_beta   90.00
_cell.angle_gamma   90.00
#
_symmetry.space_group_name_H-M   'P 1'
#
loop_
_entity.id
_entity.type
_entity.pdbx_description
1 polymer ?
#
loop_
_entity_poly.entity_id
_entity_poly.type
_entity_poly.pdbx_seq_one_letter_code
_entity_poly.pdbx_strand_id
1 'polypeptide(L)'
;CAAYTARVPFTAHLAIGADIAHFHPHADGASLGATTHTDFRLLAELVRRMSGGGVYLNVGSAVVLPEVFLKCVTLVRNLGHALEDFTTANFDFIQSYRPLTNVVRRPTSGGAGRGFSVTGHHELTIPLLAAELLCGGEKA
;
A
#
# COMPACT_ATOMS: atom_id res chain seq x y z
N CYS A 1 12.34 -14.76 8.71
CA CYS A 1 11.39 -14.56 7.58
C CYS A 1 12.18 -14.09 6.35
N ALA A 2 11.76 -14.43 5.13
CA ALA A 2 12.45 -14.06 3.89
C ALA A 2 12.69 -12.55 3.74
N ALA A 3 11.72 -11.72 4.13
CA ALA A 3 11.86 -10.25 4.12
C ALA A 3 13.02 -9.76 5.00
N TYR A 4 13.21 -10.37 6.18
CA TYR A 4 14.33 -10.05 7.08
C TYR A 4 15.68 -10.41 6.45
N THR A 5 15.79 -11.62 5.88
CA THR A 5 17.01 -12.06 5.18
C THR A 5 17.33 -11.16 3.98
N ALA A 6 16.31 -10.73 3.25
CA ALA A 6 16.44 -9.82 2.10
C ALA A 6 16.58 -8.34 2.50
N ARG A 7 16.52 -8.00 3.79
CA ARG A 7 16.53 -6.62 4.32
C ARG A 7 15.46 -5.72 3.67
N VAL A 8 14.30 -6.30 3.35
CA VAL A 8 13.15 -5.56 2.82
C VAL A 8 12.31 -5.08 4.02
N PRO A 9 11.99 -3.78 4.12
CA PRO A 9 11.12 -3.27 5.18
C PRO A 9 9.75 -3.94 5.17
N PHE A 10 9.21 -4.20 6.37
CA PHE A 10 7.88 -4.74 6.58
C PHE A 10 7.15 -3.88 7.61
N THR A 11 5.89 -3.57 7.35
CA THR A 11 5.03 -2.80 8.26
C THR A 11 3.72 -3.55 8.48
N ALA A 12 3.20 -3.47 9.71
CA ALA A 12 1.89 -3.96 10.10
C ALA A 12 1.00 -2.78 10.52
N HIS A 13 -0.17 -2.66 9.90
CA HIS A 13 -1.13 -1.61 10.22
C HIS A 13 -2.38 -2.22 10.83
N LEU A 14 -2.53 -2.02 12.14
CA LEU A 14 -3.59 -2.64 12.93
C LEU A 14 -4.87 -1.81 12.87
N ALA A 15 -6.01 -2.49 12.91
CA ALA A 15 -7.31 -1.87 13.13
C ALA A 15 -7.81 -2.31 14.51
N ILE A 16 -7.66 -1.43 15.50
CA ILE A 16 -8.06 -1.71 16.89
C ILE A 16 -9.54 -2.11 16.93
N GLY A 17 -9.82 -3.27 17.53
CA GLY A 17 -11.15 -3.87 17.59
C GLY A 17 -11.56 -4.71 16.37
N ALA A 18 -10.84 -4.65 15.25
CA ALA A 18 -11.07 -5.54 14.10
C ALA A 18 -10.22 -6.81 14.16
N ASP A 19 -8.96 -6.69 14.59
CA ASP A 19 -8.08 -7.86 14.69
C ASP A 19 -8.42 -8.72 15.90
N ILE A 20 -8.44 -10.04 15.71
CA ILE A 20 -8.89 -11.03 16.70
C ILE A 20 -8.11 -10.97 18.02
N ALA A 21 -6.85 -10.55 17.99
CA ALA A 21 -6.03 -10.49 19.20
C ALA A 21 -6.45 -9.39 20.17
N HIS A 22 -7.23 -8.40 19.73
CA HIS A 22 -7.53 -7.21 20.53
C HIS A 22 -8.46 -7.46 21.73
N PHE A 23 -9.19 -8.58 21.77
CA PHE A 23 -10.00 -8.95 22.95
C PHE A 23 -9.23 -9.78 23.98
N HIS A 24 -7.97 -10.13 23.71
CA HIS A 24 -7.18 -10.94 24.63
C HIS A 24 -6.86 -10.14 25.91
N PRO A 25 -6.92 -10.75 27.12
CA PRO A 25 -6.66 -10.04 28.38
C PRO A 25 -5.28 -9.38 28.49
N HIS A 26 -4.31 -9.86 27.71
CA HIS A 26 -2.96 -9.30 27.64
C HIS A 26 -2.74 -8.31 26.47
N ALA A 27 -3.79 -7.93 25.74
CA ALA A 27 -3.69 -6.91 24.71
C ALA A 27 -3.41 -5.54 25.36
N ASP A 28 -2.23 -4.97 25.10
CA ASP A 28 -1.87 -3.62 25.54
C ASP A 28 -2.09 -2.61 24.42
N GLY A 29 -3.12 -1.79 24.56
CA GLY A 29 -3.46 -0.74 23.60
C GLY A 29 -2.34 0.28 23.38
N ALA A 30 -1.53 0.57 24.40
CA ALA A 30 -0.41 1.51 24.27
C ALA A 30 0.67 0.94 23.35
N SER A 31 1.09 -0.30 23.59
CA SER A 31 2.07 -1.00 22.75
C SER A 31 1.57 -1.20 21.32
N LEU A 32 0.30 -1.59 21.13
CA LEU A 32 -0.30 -1.76 19.81
C LEU A 32 -0.30 -0.44 19.02
N GLY A 33 -0.77 0.64 19.64
CA GLY A 33 -0.80 1.98 19.06
C GLY A 33 0.60 2.50 18.71
N ALA A 34 1.57 2.34 19.62
CA ALA A 34 2.95 2.75 19.39
C ALA A 34 3.61 1.99 18.23
N THR A 35 3.36 0.68 18.14
CA THR A 35 3.92 -0.18 17.09
C THR A 35 3.35 0.19 15.73
N THR A 36 2.02 0.23 15.58
CA THR A 36 1.39 0.56 14.29
C THR A 36 1.69 1.98 13.85
N HIS A 37 1.89 2.93 14.78
CA HIS A 37 2.27 4.29 14.46
C HIS A 37 3.73 4.40 13.98
N THR A 38 4.64 3.62 14.57
CA THR A 38 6.02 3.52 14.10
C THR A 38 6.06 3.00 12.66
N ASP A 39 5.29 1.95 12.39
CA ASP A 39 5.13 1.38 11.05
C ASP A 39 4.47 2.36 10.06
N PHE A 40 3.50 3.16 10.50
CA PHE A 40 2.93 4.24 9.69
C PHE A 40 4.00 5.26 9.27
N ARG A 41 4.90 5.66 10.18
CA ARG A 41 5.98 6.61 9.86
C ARG A 41 6.98 6.00 8.88
N LEU A 42 7.30 4.72 9.03
CA LEU A 42 8.16 4.00 8.09
C LEU A 42 7.52 3.94 6.70
N LEU A 43 6.24 3.57 6.60
CA LEU A 43 5.52 3.57 5.33
C LEU A 43 5.45 4.96 4.70
N ALA A 44 5.22 6.02 5.49
CA ALA A 44 5.22 7.39 4.97
C ALA A 44 6.56 7.79 4.33
N GLU A 45 7.69 7.38 4.93
CA GLU A 45 9.02 7.57 4.33
C GLU A 45 9.21 6.76 3.05
N LEU A 46 8.70 5.53 2.97
CA LEU A 46 8.71 4.74 1.73
C LEU A 46 7.87 5.41 0.64
N VAL A 47 6.68 5.91 0.99
CA VAL A 47 5.81 6.65 0.06
C VAL A 47 6.49 7.92 -0.44
N ARG A 48 7.20 8.66 0.42
CA ARG A 48 7.98 9.84 0.01
C ARG A 48 8.99 9.51 -1.09
N ARG A 49 9.60 8.32 -1.04
CA ARG A 49 10.58 7.84 -2.02
C ARG A 49 9.97 7.30 -3.31
N MET A 50 8.64 7.25 -3.43
CA MET A 50 7.99 6.80 -4.65
C MET A 50 8.00 7.83 -5.79
N SER A 51 8.31 9.11 -5.50
CA SER A 51 8.35 10.12 -6.56
C SER A 51 9.42 9.79 -7.60
N GLY A 52 9.10 9.93 -8.89
CA GLY A 52 10.04 9.66 -9.99
C GLY A 52 10.16 8.18 -10.37
N GLY A 53 9.05 7.45 -10.39
CA GLY A 53 8.92 6.11 -10.95
C GLY A 53 8.49 5.02 -9.98
N GLY A 54 8.19 5.35 -8.72
CA GLY A 54 7.80 4.40 -7.70
C GLY A 54 6.43 3.75 -7.95
N VAL A 55 6.22 2.57 -7.38
CA VAL A 55 5.00 1.77 -7.57
C VAL A 55 4.41 1.37 -6.23
N TYR A 56 3.09 1.55 -6.07
CA TYR A 56 2.32 1.01 -4.96
C TYR A 56 1.23 0.07 -5.47
N LEU A 57 1.21 -1.15 -4.93
CA LEU A 57 0.22 -2.17 -5.25
C LEU A 57 -0.66 -2.40 -4.01
N ASN A 58 -1.95 -2.13 -4.13
CA ASN A 58 -2.94 -2.55 -3.15
C ASN A 58 -3.48 -3.92 -3.54
N VAL A 59 -3.16 -4.95 -2.77
CA VAL A 59 -3.58 -6.34 -3.04
C VAL A 59 -4.53 -6.79 -1.93
N GLY A 60 -5.82 -6.92 -2.26
CA GLY A 60 -6.84 -7.51 -1.39
C GLY A 60 -7.25 -6.72 -0.14
N SER A 61 -6.73 -5.50 0.08
CA SER A 61 -7.19 -4.66 1.18
C SER A 61 -8.28 -3.70 0.73
N ALA A 62 -9.50 -3.91 1.23
CA ALA A 62 -10.65 -3.06 0.92
C ALA A 62 -10.70 -1.77 1.76
N VAL A 63 -10.07 -1.76 2.95
CA VAL A 63 -10.22 -0.67 3.94
C VAL A 63 -8.91 -0.16 4.51
N VAL A 64 -8.17 -1.00 5.25
CA VAL A 64 -7.05 -0.53 6.09
C VAL A 64 -5.93 0.08 5.26
N LEU A 65 -5.38 -0.65 4.28
CA LEU A 65 -4.28 -0.12 3.47
C LEU A 65 -4.69 1.06 2.57
N PRO A 66 -5.86 1.07 1.90
CA PRO A 66 -6.32 2.25 1.18
C PRO A 66 -6.36 3.52 2.03
N GLU A 67 -6.86 3.45 3.28
CA GLU A 67 -6.88 4.61 4.18
C GLU A 67 -5.46 5.00 4.62
N VAL A 68 -4.67 4.03 5.09
CA VAL A 68 -3.29 4.27 5.56
C VAL A 68 -2.42 4.87 4.46
N PHE A 69 -2.48 4.34 3.25
CA PHE A 69 -1.74 4.84 2.09
C PHE A 69 -2.13 6.28 1.75
N LEU A 70 -3.43 6.58 1.71
CA LEU A 70 -3.90 7.94 1.46
C LEU A 70 -3.39 8.91 2.53
N LYS A 71 -3.34 8.52 3.81
CA LYS A 71 -2.76 9.36 4.87
C LYS A 71 -1.26 9.56 4.71
N CYS A 72 -0.52 8.55 4.26
CA CYS A 72 0.90 8.69 3.92
C CYS A 72 1.09 9.70 2.78
N VAL A 73 0.32 9.58 1.70
CA VAL A 73 0.33 10.53 0.56
C VAL A 73 0.02 11.96 1.03
N THR A 74 -1.02 12.14 1.84
CA THR A 74 -1.38 13.44 2.41
C THR A 74 -0.27 14.01 3.29
N LEU A 75 0.33 13.18 4.15
CA LEU A 75 1.43 13.60 5.03
C LEU A 75 2.65 14.08 4.22
N VAL A 76 3.07 13.27 3.24
CA VAL A 76 4.22 13.60 2.36
C VAL A 76 4.01 14.93 1.66
N ARG A 77 2.84 15.15 1.06
CA ARG A 77 2.50 16.41 0.37
C ARG A 77 2.41 17.59 1.32
N ASN A 78 1.80 17.42 2.49
CA ASN A 78 1.67 18.49 3.48
C ASN A 78 3.01 18.93 4.08
N LEU A 79 4.02 18.04 4.07
CA LEU A 79 5.40 18.37 4.45
C LEU A 79 6.20 19.05 3.32
N GLY A 80 5.57 19.32 2.17
CA GLY A 80 6.19 20.01 1.04
C GLY A 80 7.07 19.14 0.15
N HIS A 81 7.00 17.81 0.28
CA HIS A 81 7.73 16.91 -0.60
C HIS A 81 6.95 16.68 -1.91
N ALA A 82 7.69 16.66 -3.02
CA ALA A 82 7.14 16.21 -4.30
C ALA A 82 6.74 14.74 -4.23
N LEU A 83 5.57 14.43 -4.79
CA LEU A 83 5.08 13.07 -4.95
C LEU A 83 4.36 12.98 -6.28
N GLU A 84 5.17 12.87 -7.33
CA GLU A 84 4.80 12.94 -8.74
C GLU A 84 5.49 11.82 -9.53
N ASP A 85 4.97 11.52 -10.72
CA ASP A 85 5.41 10.45 -11.59
C ASP A 85 5.51 9.09 -10.87
N PHE A 86 4.41 8.65 -10.27
CA PHE A 86 4.34 7.34 -9.61
C PHE A 86 3.13 6.55 -10.11
N THR A 87 3.19 5.23 -9.92
CA THR A 87 2.13 4.30 -10.34
C THR A 87 1.45 3.70 -9.12
N THR A 88 0.13 3.67 -9.13
CA THR A 88 -0.67 2.90 -8.17
C THR A 88 -1.51 1.88 -8.90
N ALA A 89 -1.73 0.72 -8.28
CA ALA A 89 -2.65 -0.27 -8.82
C ALA A 89 -3.45 -0.95 -7.70
N ASN A 90 -4.75 -1.11 -7.92
CA ASN A 90 -5.62 -1.91 -7.06
C ASN A 90 -5.90 -3.27 -7.70
N PHE A 91 -5.53 -4.34 -7.01
CA PHE A 91 -5.80 -5.73 -7.39
C PHE A 91 -6.88 -6.30 -6.48
N ASP A 92 -8.06 -6.56 -7.03
CA ASP A 92 -9.18 -7.13 -6.29
C ASP A 92 -10.15 -7.88 -7.22
N PHE A 93 -10.80 -8.92 -6.69
CA PHE A 93 -11.88 -9.63 -7.36
C PHE A 93 -13.11 -8.73 -7.50
N ILE A 94 -13.34 -7.87 -6.49
CA ILE A 94 -14.48 -6.96 -6.42
C ILE A 94 -13.99 -5.53 -6.20
N GLN A 95 -14.25 -4.66 -7.17
CA GLN A 95 -13.82 -3.26 -7.08
C GLN A 95 -14.72 -2.48 -6.12
N SER A 96 -14.20 -2.20 -4.94
CA SER A 96 -14.86 -1.34 -3.94
C SER A 96 -14.54 0.15 -4.19
N TYR A 97 -15.45 1.03 -3.79
CA TYR A 97 -15.29 2.48 -4.00
C TYR A 97 -14.02 3.03 -3.31
N ARG A 98 -13.64 2.46 -2.16
CA ARG A 98 -12.57 3.00 -1.32
C ARG A 98 -11.19 2.75 -1.91
N PRO A 99 -10.79 1.53 -2.34
CA PRO A 99 -9.55 1.36 -3.10
C PRO A 99 -9.54 2.17 -4.40
N LEU A 100 -10.66 2.20 -5.13
CA LEU A 100 -10.75 3.02 -6.35
C LEU A 100 -10.50 4.51 -6.08
N THR A 101 -11.02 5.03 -4.97
CA THR A 101 -10.87 6.45 -4.62
C THR A 101 -9.50 6.74 -4.01
N ASN A 102 -9.09 5.95 -3.01
CA ASN A 102 -7.96 6.26 -2.14
C ASN A 102 -6.62 5.69 -2.64
N VAL A 103 -6.64 4.72 -3.55
CA VAL A 103 -5.43 4.16 -4.19
C VAL A 103 -5.31 4.65 -5.63
N VAL A 104 -6.39 4.52 -6.40
CA VAL A 104 -6.33 4.71 -7.86
C VAL A 104 -6.51 6.18 -8.28
N ARG A 105 -7.44 6.92 -7.67
CA ARG A 105 -7.83 8.27 -8.13
C ARG A 105 -7.18 9.43 -7.38
N ARG A 106 -7.38 9.52 -6.05
CA ARG A 106 -6.92 10.68 -5.26
C ARG A 106 -5.40 10.82 -5.20
N PRO A 107 -4.61 9.73 -5.07
CA PRO A 107 -3.16 9.88 -5.06
C PRO A 107 -2.62 10.44 -6.37
N THR A 108 -3.17 10.04 -7.51
CA THR A 108 -2.66 10.33 -8.85
C THR A 108 -3.35 11.53 -9.52
N SER A 109 -4.30 12.18 -8.84
CA SER A 109 -5.07 13.31 -9.36
C SER A 109 -4.18 14.49 -9.78
N GLY A 110 -4.64 15.29 -10.75
CA GLY A 110 -3.91 16.46 -11.22
C GLY A 110 -2.67 16.12 -12.07
N GLY A 111 -2.58 14.89 -12.59
CA GLY A 111 -1.45 14.44 -13.39
C GLY A 111 -0.24 13.99 -12.58
N ALA A 112 -0.37 13.87 -11.25
CA ALA A 112 0.72 13.45 -10.37
C ALA A 112 1.17 12.00 -10.59
N GLY A 113 0.40 11.16 -11.28
CA GLY A 113 0.77 9.77 -11.53
C GLY A 113 -0.26 9.00 -12.33
N ARG A 114 -0.13 7.67 -12.33
CA ARG A 114 -1.02 6.76 -13.06
C ARG A 114 -1.63 5.76 -12.11
N GLY A 115 -2.96 5.68 -12.11
CA GLY A 115 -3.72 4.73 -11.29
C GLY A 115 -4.37 3.66 -12.14
N PHE A 116 -4.22 2.40 -11.74
CA PHE A 116 -4.81 1.24 -12.42
C PHE A 116 -5.74 0.44 -11.50
N SER A 117 -6.77 -0.15 -12.07
CA SER A 117 -7.61 -1.15 -11.41
C SER A 117 -7.51 -2.44 -12.20
N VAL A 118 -7.04 -3.50 -11.55
CA VAL A 118 -6.98 -4.86 -12.11
C VAL A 118 -8.00 -5.71 -11.37
N THR A 119 -9.00 -6.18 -12.12
CA THR A 119 -10.08 -7.01 -11.57
C THR A 119 -9.85 -8.46 -11.93
N GLY A 120 -9.80 -9.33 -10.93
CA GLY A 120 -9.67 -10.76 -11.14
C GLY A 120 -9.17 -11.49 -9.90
N HIS A 121 -9.07 -12.81 -10.01
CA HIS A 121 -8.58 -13.63 -8.91
C HIS A 121 -7.10 -13.39 -8.63
N HIS A 122 -6.71 -13.22 -7.36
CA HIS A 122 -5.30 -13.03 -6.99
C HIS A 122 -4.44 -14.23 -7.37
N GLU A 123 -5.01 -15.44 -7.35
CA GLU A 123 -4.37 -16.67 -7.81
C GLU A 123 -3.96 -16.63 -9.29
N LEU A 124 -4.58 -15.76 -10.09
CA LEU A 124 -4.23 -15.55 -11.49
C LEU A 124 -3.44 -14.25 -11.68
N THR A 125 -3.97 -13.14 -11.16
CA THR A 125 -3.44 -11.80 -11.42
C THR A 125 -2.04 -11.58 -10.83
N ILE A 126 -1.73 -12.13 -9.65
CA ILE A 126 -0.42 -11.96 -9.02
C ILE A 126 0.65 -12.82 -9.71
N PRO A 127 0.43 -14.13 -9.97
CA PRO A 127 1.41 -14.91 -10.74
C PRO A 127 1.63 -14.41 -12.16
N LEU A 128 0.58 -13.93 -12.84
CA LEU A 128 0.73 -13.34 -14.18
C LEU A 128 1.55 -12.06 -14.15
N LEU A 129 1.30 -11.16 -13.19
CA LEU A 129 2.12 -9.95 -13.01
C LEU A 129 3.59 -10.33 -12.73
N ALA A 130 3.82 -11.32 -11.87
CA ALA A 130 5.16 -11.80 -11.58
C ALA A 130 5.85 -12.40 -12.83
N ALA A 131 5.13 -13.20 -13.62
CA ALA A 131 5.64 -13.78 -14.87
C ALA A 131 5.98 -12.70 -15.91
N GLU A 132 5.13 -11.69 -16.08
CA GLU A 132 5.40 -10.56 -16.98
C GLU A 132 6.63 -9.76 -16.52
N LEU A 133 6.81 -9.53 -15.23
CA LEU A 133 7.99 -8.84 -14.71
C LEU A 133 9.28 -9.63 -14.86
N LEU A 134 9.22 -10.97 -14.81
CA LEU A 134 10.38 -11.85 -14.93
C LEU A 134 10.73 -12.19 -16.39
N CYS A 135 9.73 -12.36 -17.24
CA CYS A 135 9.88 -12.88 -18.61
C CYS A 135 9.61 -11.82 -19.69
N GLY A 136 8.80 -10.81 -19.41
CA GLY A 136 8.35 -9.81 -20.39
C GLY A 136 9.40 -8.75 -20.74
N GLY A 137 10.51 -8.69 -19.99
CA GLY A 137 11.58 -7.69 -20.17
C GLY A 137 12.45 -7.85 -21.41
N GLU A 138 12.29 -8.91 -22.21
CA GLU A 138 13.07 -9.11 -23.45
C GLU A 138 12.52 -8.35 -24.67
N LYS A 139 11.43 -7.58 -24.53
CA LYS A 139 10.88 -6.75 -25.62
C LYS A 139 10.51 -5.34 -25.16
N ALA A 140 11.50 -4.48 -24.99
CA ALA A 140 11.32 -3.02 -25.01
C ALA A 140 12.59 -2.33 -25.54
#